data_AF-A0A7W8Z6D1-F1
#
_entry.id   AF-A0A7W8Z6D1-F1
#
_cell.length_a   1.000
_cell.length_b   1.000
_cell.length_c   1.000
_cell.angle_alpha   90.00
_cell.angle_beta   90.00
_cell.angle_gamma   90.00
#
_symmetry.space_group_name_H-M   'P 1'
#
loop_
_entity.id
_entity.type
_entity.pdbx_description
1 polymer ?
#
loop_
_entity_poly.entity_id
_entity_poly.type
_entity_poly.pdbx_seq_one_letter_code
_entity_poly.pdbx_strand_id
1 'polypeptide(L)'
;MLLPSKAIPTDQALLAVGAQILIQLERPGTVSVVWDRVLEWRSARGMRSALPFWWFSLALDVLYALGAVEQRNGELMRKSRAA
;
A
#
# COMPACT_ATOMS: atom_id res chain seq x y z
N MET A 1 -5.85 8.96 11.25
CA MET A 1 -6.07 8.37 9.91
C MET A 1 -4.75 8.07 9.20
N LEU A 2 -3.71 8.90 9.36
CA LEU A 2 -2.32 8.48 9.07
C LEU A 2 -1.83 7.42 10.07
N LEU A 3 -2.06 7.70 11.36
CA LEU A 3 -1.89 6.79 12.49
C LEU A 3 -3.23 6.12 12.85
N PRO A 4 -3.19 4.95 13.55
CA PRO A 4 -4.37 4.32 14.13
C PRO A 4 -5.14 5.31 14.99
N SER A 5 -6.46 5.19 15.03
CA SER A 5 -7.33 6.04 15.87
C SER A 5 -8.46 5.21 16.44
N LYS A 6 -9.21 5.73 17.40
CA LYS A 6 -10.34 5.01 18.02
C LYS A 6 -11.33 4.43 16.99
N ALA A 7 -11.49 5.08 15.83
CA ALA A 7 -12.40 4.67 14.77
C ALA A 7 -11.74 3.87 13.62
N ILE A 8 -10.41 3.67 13.64
CA ILE A 8 -9.67 3.02 12.54
C ILE A 8 -8.77 1.92 13.09
N PRO A 9 -9.03 0.66 12.73
CA PRO A 9 -8.16 -0.47 13.05
C PRO A 9 -6.70 -0.21 12.66
N THR A 10 -5.76 -0.72 13.45
CA THR A 10 -4.32 -0.53 13.22
C THR A 10 -3.87 -0.96 11.83
N ASP A 11 -4.45 -2.04 11.30
CA ASP A 11 -4.15 -2.60 9.98
C ASP A 11 -4.78 -1.82 8.82
N GLN A 12 -5.65 -0.84 9.11
CA GLN A 12 -6.21 0.13 8.16
C GLN A 12 -5.57 1.52 8.28
N ALA A 13 -4.68 1.80 9.23
CA ALA A 13 -3.99 3.08 9.24
C ALA A 13 -3.22 3.28 7.91
N LEU A 14 -3.22 4.50 7.34
CA LEU A 14 -2.59 4.72 6.03
C LEU A 14 -1.09 4.37 6.02
N LEU A 15 -0.39 4.55 7.14
CA LEU A 15 1.00 4.09 7.28
C LEU A 15 1.12 2.57 7.24
N ALA A 16 0.19 1.86 7.88
CA ALA A 16 0.17 0.39 7.86
C ALA A 16 -0.14 -0.12 6.45
N VAL A 17 -1.15 0.45 5.79
CA VAL A 17 -1.51 0.08 4.41
C VAL A 17 -0.39 0.45 3.45
N GLY A 18 0.23 1.62 3.59
CA GLY A 18 1.40 2.03 2.80
C GLY A 18 2.58 1.06 2.96
N ALA A 19 2.87 0.60 4.18
CA ALA A 19 3.88 -0.43 4.41
C ALA A 19 3.52 -1.77 3.74
N GLN A 20 2.25 -2.18 3.81
CA GLN A 20 1.75 -3.39 3.14
C GLN A 20 1.94 -3.32 1.62
N ILE A 21 1.66 -2.16 1.02
CA ILE A 21 1.89 -1.89 -0.41
C ILE A 21 3.39 -1.98 -0.74
N LEU A 22 4.25 -1.32 0.05
CA LEU A 22 5.69 -1.31 -0.18
C LEU A 22 6.32 -2.71 -0.13
N ILE A 23 5.79 -3.60 0.71
CA ILE A 23 6.21 -5.02 0.74
C ILE A 23 5.91 -5.71 -0.60
N GLN A 24 4.75 -5.43 -1.21
CA GLN A 24 4.40 -6.04 -2.51
C GLN A 24 5.22 -5.47 -3.68
N LEU A 25 5.77 -4.26 -3.50
CA LEU A 25 6.61 -3.57 -4.50
C LEU A 25 8.09 -3.98 -4.44
N GLU A 26 8.46 -5.03 -3.69
CA GLU A 26 9.72 -5.76 -3.93
C GLU A 26 9.80 -6.29 -5.36
N ARG A 27 8.64 -6.52 -5.99
CA ARG A 27 8.51 -6.80 -7.42
C ARG A 27 7.58 -5.74 -8.04
N PRO A 28 8.05 -4.98 -9.06
CA PRO A 28 7.18 -4.09 -9.82
C PRO A 28 5.93 -4.79 -10.36
N GLY A 29 4.90 -4.00 -10.64
CA GLY A 29 3.70 -4.49 -11.28
C GLY A 29 2.67 -3.40 -11.49
N THR A 30 1.67 -3.68 -12.32
CA THR A 30 0.55 -2.75 -12.52
C THR A 30 -0.21 -2.52 -11.22
N VAL A 31 -0.96 -1.43 -11.16
CA VAL A 31 -1.78 -1.07 -9.98
C VAL A 31 -2.70 -2.24 -9.56
N SER A 32 -3.36 -2.88 -10.53
CA SER A 32 -4.26 -4.02 -10.28
C SER A 32 -3.51 -5.23 -9.72
N VAL A 33 -2.35 -5.57 -10.28
CA VAL A 33 -1.54 -6.69 -9.78
C VAL A 33 -1.05 -6.43 -8.35
N VAL A 34 -0.62 -5.20 -8.05
CA VAL A 34 -0.19 -4.82 -6.69
C VAL A 34 -1.37 -4.86 -5.72
N TRP A 35 -2.55 -4.39 -6.15
CA TRP A 35 -3.78 -4.47 -5.37
C TRP A 35 -4.14 -5.90 -4.99
N ASP A 36 -4.14 -6.82 -5.95
CA ASP A 36 -4.46 -8.24 -5.72
C ASP A 36 -3.46 -8.88 -4.74
N ARG A 37 -2.15 -8.62 -4.93
CA ARG A 37 -1.10 -9.08 -4.01
C ARG A 37 -1.32 -8.57 -2.58
N VAL A 38 -1.74 -7.31 -2.40
CA VAL A 38 -2.04 -6.76 -1.07
C VAL A 38 -3.21 -7.51 -0.42
N LEU A 39 -4.29 -7.76 -1.17
CA LEU A 39 -5.45 -8.49 -0.65
C LEU A 39 -5.10 -9.93 -0.26
N GLU A 40 -4.36 -10.64 -1.13
CA GLU A 40 -3.89 -12.00 -0.85
C GLU A 40 -2.99 -12.03 0.39
N TRP A 41 -2.03 -11.11 0.48
CA TRP A 41 -1.12 -11.02 1.63
C TRP A 41 -1.86 -10.71 2.93
N ARG A 42 -2.86 -9.82 2.90
CA ARG A 42 -3.70 -9.51 4.07
C ARG A 42 -4.52 -10.72 4.51
N SER A 43 -5.13 -11.43 3.56
CA SER A 43 -5.90 -12.65 3.82
C SER A 43 -5.02 -13.74 4.46
N ALA A 44 -3.84 -13.99 3.89
CA ALA A 44 -2.88 -14.96 4.39
C ALA A 44 -2.39 -14.64 5.83
N ARG A 45 -2.39 -13.37 6.23
CA ARG A 45 -2.02 -12.91 7.58
C ARG A 45 -3.22 -12.76 8.53
N GLY A 46 -4.42 -13.18 8.13
CA GLY A 46 -5.61 -13.12 8.96
C GLY A 46 -6.10 -11.71 9.27
N MET A 47 -5.75 -10.72 8.44
CA MET A 47 -6.21 -9.34 8.60
C MET A 47 -7.69 -9.24 8.21
N ARG A 48 -8.57 -9.11 9.22
CA ARG A 48 -10.03 -9.15 9.05
C ARG A 48 -10.64 -7.84 8.57
N SER A 49 -9.93 -6.73 8.72
CA SER A 49 -10.45 -5.43 8.35
C SER A 49 -10.52 -5.31 6.82
N ALA A 50 -11.70 -4.96 6.30
CA ALA A 50 -11.86 -4.74 4.87
C ALA A 50 -10.97 -3.59 4.40
N LEU A 51 -10.24 -3.77 3.30
CA LEU A 51 -9.49 -2.70 2.66
C LEU A 51 -10.27 -2.32 1.40
N PRO A 52 -10.94 -1.16 1.33
CA PRO A 52 -11.59 -0.73 0.11
C PRO A 52 -10.57 -0.10 -0.85
N PHE A 53 -10.81 -0.21 -2.15
CA PHE A 53 -9.85 0.23 -3.17
C PHE A 53 -9.46 1.71 -3.03
N TRP A 54 -10.43 2.59 -2.74
CA TRP A 54 -10.16 4.02 -2.54
C TRP A 54 -9.18 4.31 -1.38
N TRP A 55 -9.14 3.44 -0.36
CA TRP A 55 -8.20 3.56 0.75
C TRP A 55 -6.78 3.14 0.36
N PHE A 56 -6.68 2.14 -0.51
CA PHE A 56 -5.43 1.77 -1.16
C PHE A 56 -4.94 2.87 -2.10
N SER A 57 -5.81 3.47 -2.90
CA SER A 57 -5.47 4.64 -3.74
C SER A 57 -4.96 5.79 -2.89
N LEU A 58 -5.64 6.12 -1.78
CA LEU A 58 -5.19 7.16 -0.86
C LEU A 58 -3.82 6.85 -0.24
N ALA A 59 -3.55 5.58 0.09
CA ALA A 59 -2.24 5.16 0.58
C ALA A 59 -1.16 5.29 -0.50
N LEU A 60 -1.46 5.00 -1.78
CA LEU A 60 -0.56 5.25 -2.90
C LEU A 60 -0.27 6.75 -3.07
N ASP A 61 -1.27 7.62 -2.95
CA ASP A 61 -1.08 9.07 -3.02
C ASP A 61 -0.12 9.56 -1.93
N VAL A 62 -0.28 9.05 -0.69
CA VAL A 62 0.64 9.33 0.42
C VAL A 62 2.05 8.85 0.09
N LEU A 63 2.21 7.61 -0.37
CA LEU A 63 3.53 7.06 -0.72
C LEU A 63 4.19 7.84 -1.87
N TYR A 64 3.41 8.27 -2.87
CA TYR A 64 3.90 9.06 -3.99
C TYR A 64 4.32 10.46 -3.54
N ALA A 65 3.50 11.12 -2.71
CA ALA A 65 3.84 12.43 -2.13
C ALA A 65 5.12 12.38 -1.26
N LEU A 66 5.37 11.25 -0.59
CA LEU A 66 6.60 10.99 0.17
C LEU A 66 7.80 10.60 -0.72
N GLY A 67 7.60 10.44 -2.03
CA GLY A 67 8.63 9.98 -2.96
C GLY A 67 9.06 8.52 -2.74
N ALA A 68 8.23 7.70 -2.09
CA ALA A 68 8.52 6.30 -1.78
C ALA A 68 8.16 5.34 -2.92
N VAL A 69 7.24 5.75 -3.81
CA VAL A 69 6.84 4.99 -5.00
C VAL A 69 6.82 5.90 -6.21
N GLU A 70 6.94 5.30 -7.38
CA GLU A 70 6.72 5.96 -8.66
C GLU A 70 5.97 5.05 -9.61
N GLN A 71 5.38 5.66 -10.65
CA GLN A 71 4.81 4.91 -11.76
C GLN A 71 5.68 5.11 -12.99
N ARG A 72 6.11 4.01 -13.61
CA ARG A 72 6.92 4.01 -14.82
C ARG A 72 6.39 2.95 -15.77
N ASN A 73 6.12 3.32 -17.02
CA ASN A 73 5.63 2.41 -18.06
C ASN A 73 4.36 1.61 -17.65
N GLY A 74 3.46 2.23 -16.87
CA GLY A 74 2.24 1.58 -16.38
C GLY A 74 2.42 0.69 -15.14
N GLU A 75 3.65 0.51 -14.65
CA GLU A 75 3.95 -0.25 -13.44
C GLU A 75 4.23 0.66 -12.26
N LEU A 76 3.76 0.26 -11.08
CA LEU A 76 4.19 0.80 -9.81
C LEU A 76 5.52 0.20 -9.41
N MET A 77 6.43 1.05 -8.98
CA MET A 77 7.76 0.69 -8.54
C MET A 77 8.08 1.39 -7.22
N ARG A 78 8.87 0.73 -6.36
CA ARG A 78 9.43 1.39 -5.18
C ARG A 78 10.58 2.29 -5.62
N LYS A 79 10.56 3.56 -5.19
CA LYS A 79 11.72 4.44 -5.35
C LYS A 79 12.80 4.03 -4.37
N SER A 80 13.93 3.56 -4.89
CA SER A 80 15.13 3.38 -4.09
C SER A 80 15.69 4.76 -3.74
N ARG A 81 15.92 5.04 -2.45
CA ARG A 81 16.76 6.17 -2.06
C ARG A 81 18.17 5.84 -2.52
N ALA A 82 18.72 6.61 -3.45
CA ALA A 82 20.17 6.67 -3.61
C ALA A 82 20.74 7.16 -2.27
N ALA A 83 21.58 6.33 -1.65
CA ALA A 83 22.26 6.64 -0.40
C ALA A 83 23.32 7.74 -0.62
#